data_AF-A0A1B8SF25-F1
#
_entry.id   AF-A0A1B8SF25-F1
#
_cell.length_a   1.000
_cell.length_b   1.000
_cell.length_c   1.000
_cell.angle_alpha   90.00
_cell.angle_beta   90.00
_cell.angle_gamma   90.00
#
_symmetry.space_group_name_H-M   'P 1'
#
loop_
_entity.id
_entity.type
_entity.pdbx_description
1 polymer ?
#
loop_
_entity_poly.entity_id
_entity_poly.type
_entity_poly.pdbx_seq_one_letter_code
_entity_poly.pdbx_strand_id
1 'polypeptide(L)'
;MCLAGVWAPAGVADVEWDKKMAFLIQVTARPGYNFPNSEAALAYGEALCEKIASGRPYPVMIGEVQNDFNTTDDYQASYLIDRAANELCPEQIWQLRRSAAHYRPAPVGP
;
A
#
# COMPACT_ATOMS: atom_id res chain seq x y z
N MET A 1 24.50 47.06 -3.30
CA MET A 1 24.84 45.64 -3.07
C MET A 1 23.57 44.82 -3.27
N CYS A 2 23.45 44.09 -4.37
CA CYS A 2 22.41 43.05 -4.55
C CYS A 2 23.11 41.70 -4.45
N LEU A 3 22.84 40.94 -3.39
CA LEU A 3 23.26 39.55 -3.30
C LEU A 3 22.32 38.73 -4.18
N ALA A 4 22.81 38.32 -5.34
CA ALA A 4 22.16 37.30 -6.16
C ALA A 4 22.35 35.96 -5.44
N GLY A 5 21.34 35.54 -4.69
CA GLY A 5 21.26 34.19 -4.15
C GLY A 5 21.06 33.22 -5.31
N VAL A 6 22.08 32.42 -5.61
CA VAL A 6 21.95 31.27 -6.51
C VAL A 6 21.14 30.22 -5.78
N TRP A 7 19.85 30.10 -6.11
CA TRP A 7 19.05 28.97 -5.67
C TRP A 7 19.31 27.82 -6.65
N ALA A 8 20.14 26.87 -6.23
CA ALA A 8 20.27 25.61 -6.96
C ALA A 8 18.93 24.86 -6.82
N PRO A 9 18.29 24.40 -7.92
CA PRO A 9 17.16 23.51 -7.79
C PRO A 9 17.68 22.23 -7.15
N ALA A 10 17.22 21.92 -5.93
CA ALA A 10 17.32 20.58 -5.41
C ALA A 10 16.66 19.67 -6.45
N GLY A 11 17.39 18.68 -6.96
CA GLY A 11 16.81 17.69 -7.86
C GLY A 11 15.56 17.13 -7.20
N VAL A 12 14.42 17.22 -7.88
CA VAL A 12 13.26 16.42 -7.50
C VAL A 12 13.69 14.97 -7.70
N ALA A 13 14.06 14.31 -6.61
CA ALA A 13 14.04 12.85 -6.59
C ALA A 13 12.68 12.43 -7.18
N ASP A 14 12.71 11.40 -8.00
CA ASP A 14 11.52 10.78 -8.56
C ASP A 14 10.73 10.12 -7.44
N VAL A 15 9.94 10.93 -6.71
CA VAL A 15 9.09 10.54 -5.58
C VAL A 15 8.26 9.29 -5.91
N GLU A 16 7.87 9.14 -7.17
CA GLU A 16 7.15 7.98 -7.69
C GLU A 16 7.96 6.67 -7.62
N TRP A 17 9.23 6.69 -8.03
CA TRP A 17 10.10 5.52 -7.95
C TRP A 17 10.45 5.19 -6.51
N ASP A 18 10.68 6.20 -5.67
CA ASP A 18 10.90 6.01 -4.23
C ASP A 18 9.74 5.28 -3.55
N LYS A 19 8.49 5.69 -3.84
CA LYS A 19 7.28 5.03 -3.34
C LYS A 19 7.16 3.58 -3.79
N LYS A 20 7.38 3.32 -5.09
CA LYS A 20 7.33 1.96 -5.65
C LYS A 20 8.39 1.05 -5.03
N MET A 21 9.59 1.58 -4.81
CA MET A 21 10.66 0.85 -4.12
C MET A 21 10.35 0.60 -2.65
N ALA A 22 9.83 1.60 -1.93
CA ALA A 22 9.41 1.44 -0.55
C ALA A 22 8.32 0.35 -0.40
N PHE A 23 7.33 0.35 -1.29
CA PHE A 23 6.31 -0.71 -1.33
C PHE A 23 6.94 -2.08 -1.61
N LEU A 24 7.75 -2.19 -2.67
CA LEU A 24 8.35 -3.46 -3.08
C LEU A 24 9.23 -4.06 -2.00
N ILE A 25 10.07 -3.27 -1.33
CA ILE A 25 10.90 -3.75 -0.21
C ILE A 25 10.02 -4.37 0.89
N GLN A 26 8.91 -3.71 1.23
CA GLN A 26 8.03 -4.13 2.32
C GLN A 26 7.24 -5.42 2.01
N VAL A 27 6.90 -5.67 0.74
CA VAL A 27 6.07 -6.82 0.34
C VAL A 27 6.87 -7.99 -0.25
N THR A 28 8.09 -7.75 -0.75
CA THR A 28 8.95 -8.83 -1.29
C THR A 28 9.90 -9.40 -0.26
N ALA A 29 10.30 -8.61 0.75
CA ALA A 29 11.12 -9.12 1.86
C ALA A 29 10.30 -9.93 2.88
N ARG A 30 8.97 -9.79 2.88
CA ARG A 30 8.06 -10.52 3.78
C ARG A 30 7.63 -11.84 3.15
N PRO A 31 7.76 -12.99 3.83
CA PRO A 31 7.22 -14.25 3.33
C PRO A 31 5.70 -14.21 3.25
N GLY A 32 5.12 -14.91 2.27
CA GLY A 32 3.67 -15.15 2.17
C GLY A 32 2.98 -14.58 0.93
N TYR A 33 3.49 -13.49 0.32
CA TYR A 33 2.87 -12.94 -0.89
C TYR A 33 3.31 -13.62 -2.18
N ASN A 34 4.57 -14.07 -2.26
CA ASN A 34 5.08 -14.87 -3.39
C ASN A 34 4.74 -14.30 -4.79
N PHE A 35 4.78 -12.98 -4.95
CA PHE A 35 4.56 -12.34 -6.25
C PHE A 35 5.55 -12.88 -7.29
N PRO A 36 5.11 -13.13 -8.54
CA PRO A 36 5.97 -13.72 -9.57
C PRO A 36 7.11 -12.79 -10.00
N ASN A 37 6.93 -11.47 -9.88
CA ASN A 37 7.94 -10.44 -10.11
C ASN A 37 7.50 -9.09 -9.51
N SER A 38 8.38 -8.09 -9.57
CA SER A 38 8.12 -6.74 -9.06
C SER A 38 6.96 -6.02 -9.77
N GLU A 39 6.79 -6.24 -11.07
CA GLU A 39 5.70 -5.63 -11.85
C GLU A 39 4.33 -6.13 -11.38
N ALA A 40 4.21 -7.44 -11.13
CA ALA A 40 2.99 -8.04 -10.59
C ALA A 40 2.67 -7.55 -9.18
N ALA A 41 3.69 -7.36 -8.33
CA ALA A 41 3.49 -6.80 -7.00
C ALA A 41 2.99 -5.34 -7.07
N LEU A 42 3.60 -4.52 -7.92
CA LEU A 42 3.18 -3.14 -8.15
C LEU A 42 1.75 -3.08 -8.71
N ALA A 43 1.45 -3.89 -9.72
CA ALA A 43 0.10 -3.96 -10.29
C ALA A 43 -0.95 -4.34 -9.23
N TYR A 44 -0.64 -5.26 -8.32
CA TYR A 44 -1.53 -5.60 -7.21
C TYR A 44 -1.71 -4.42 -6.24
N GLY A 45 -0.62 -3.72 -5.90
CA GLY A 45 -0.66 -2.52 -5.06
C GLY A 45 -1.50 -1.39 -5.66
N GLU A 46 -1.35 -1.12 -6.96
CA GLU A 46 -2.15 -0.12 -7.68
C GLU A 46 -3.63 -0.52 -7.76
N ALA A 47 -3.92 -1.81 -7.98
CA ALA A 47 -5.29 -2.32 -7.94
C ALA A 47 -5.94 -2.16 -6.55
N LEU A 48 -5.17 -2.30 -5.46
CA LEU A 48 -5.64 -1.96 -4.12
C LEU A 48 -5.92 -0.47 -3.99
N CYS A 49 -5.07 0.40 -4.54
CA CYS A 49 -5.29 1.85 -4.55
C CYS A 49 -6.59 2.23 -5.27
N GLU A 50 -6.90 1.61 -6.42
CA GLU A 50 -8.17 1.80 -7.12
C GLU A 50 -9.37 1.36 -6.27
N LYS A 51 -9.27 0.19 -5.60
CA LYS A 51 -10.31 -0.29 -4.68
C LYS A 51 -10.53 0.70 -3.54
N ILE A 52 -9.47 1.23 -2.94
CA ILE A 52 -9.56 2.25 -1.89
C ILE A 52 -10.24 3.51 -2.43
N ALA A 53 -9.79 4.04 -3.57
CA ALA A 53 -10.35 5.24 -4.19
C ALA A 53 -11.84 5.10 -4.52
N SER A 54 -12.28 3.90 -4.94
CA SER A 54 -13.70 3.58 -5.18
C SER A 54 -14.55 3.48 -3.90
N GLY A 55 -13.91 3.55 -2.73
CA GLY A 55 -14.56 3.43 -1.43
C GLY A 55 -14.98 2.01 -1.08
N ARG A 56 -14.29 1.01 -1.62
CA ARG A 56 -14.54 -0.40 -1.34
C ARG A 56 -14.47 -0.67 0.17
N PRO A 57 -15.44 -1.42 0.75
CA PRO A 57 -15.43 -1.68 2.20
C PRO A 57 -14.17 -2.45 2.61
N TYR A 58 -13.51 -2.01 3.68
CA TYR A 58 -12.28 -2.62 4.19
C TYR A 58 -12.40 -4.13 4.48
N PRO A 59 -13.48 -4.64 5.12
CA PRO A 59 -13.64 -6.08 5.35
C PRO A 59 -13.65 -6.90 4.05
N VAL A 60 -14.19 -6.33 2.97
CA VAL A 60 -14.24 -7.01 1.67
C VAL A 60 -12.85 -7.04 1.03
N MET A 61 -12.07 -5.95 1.16
CA MET A 61 -10.68 -5.95 0.71
C MET A 61 -9.82 -6.97 1.48
N ILE A 62 -10.00 -7.08 2.81
CA ILE A 62 -9.33 -8.12 3.60
C ILE A 62 -9.63 -9.52 3.05
N GLY A 63 -10.91 -9.85 2.86
CA GLY A 63 -11.31 -11.17 2.35
C GLY A 63 -10.78 -11.47 0.95
N GLU A 64 -10.70 -10.46 0.08
CA GLU A 64 -10.09 -10.61 -1.25
C GLU A 64 -8.59 -10.89 -1.16
N VAL A 65 -7.84 -10.12 -0.36
CA VAL A 65 -6.40 -10.37 -0.18
C VAL A 65 -6.17 -11.75 0.44
N GLN A 66 -6.96 -12.13 1.45
CA GLN A 66 -6.90 -13.46 2.05
C GLN A 66 -7.12 -14.57 1.03
N ASN A 67 -8.11 -14.42 0.17
CA ASN A 67 -8.39 -15.37 -0.90
C ASN A 67 -7.26 -15.43 -1.94
N ASP A 68 -6.77 -14.27 -2.39
CA ASP A 68 -5.73 -14.17 -3.42
C ASP A 68 -4.40 -14.81 -2.98
N PHE A 69 -4.06 -14.69 -1.69
CA PHE A 69 -2.84 -15.28 -1.12
C PHE A 69 -3.07 -16.60 -0.37
N ASN A 70 -4.29 -17.17 -0.45
CA ASN A 70 -4.67 -18.41 0.22
C ASN A 70 -4.24 -18.41 1.71
N THR A 71 -4.59 -17.36 2.43
CA THR A 71 -4.23 -17.13 3.84
C THR A 71 -5.46 -16.77 4.66
N THR A 72 -5.47 -17.13 5.94
CA THR A 72 -6.45 -16.67 6.93
C THR A 72 -5.89 -15.59 7.86
N ASP A 73 -4.64 -15.19 7.65
CA ASP A 73 -3.95 -14.20 8.48
C ASP A 73 -4.45 -12.78 8.14
N ASP A 74 -5.26 -12.21 9.03
CA ASP A 74 -5.74 -10.84 8.94
C ASP A 74 -4.59 -9.82 8.94
N TYR A 75 -3.52 -10.10 9.67
CA TYR A 75 -2.37 -9.21 9.74
C TYR A 75 -1.62 -9.17 8.40
N GLN A 76 -1.47 -10.32 7.73
CA GLN A 76 -0.92 -10.35 6.38
C GLN A 76 -1.79 -9.51 5.43
N ALA A 77 -3.10 -9.73 5.42
CA ALA A 77 -3.99 -9.00 4.51
C ALA A 77 -4.00 -7.48 4.77
N SER A 78 -4.18 -7.09 6.04
CA SER A 78 -4.19 -5.68 6.45
C SER A 78 -2.85 -5.00 6.18
N TYR A 79 -1.73 -5.67 6.41
CA TYR A 79 -0.41 -5.13 6.14
C TYR A 79 -0.26 -4.75 4.65
N LEU A 80 -0.64 -5.63 3.73
CA LEU A 80 -0.53 -5.35 2.29
C LEU A 80 -1.36 -4.14 1.87
N ILE A 81 -2.61 -4.07 2.36
CA ILE A 81 -3.52 -2.94 2.10
C ILE A 81 -2.91 -1.63 2.64
N ASP A 82 -2.39 -1.66 3.87
CA ASP A 82 -1.75 -0.51 4.50
C ASP A 82 -0.48 -0.08 3.77
N ARG A 83 0.35 -1.02 3.28
CA ARG A 83 1.55 -0.66 2.50
C ARG A 83 1.17 -0.02 1.18
N ALA A 84 0.17 -0.53 0.47
CA ALA A 84 -0.31 0.08 -0.77
C ALA A 84 -0.79 1.52 -0.53
N ALA A 85 -1.60 1.73 0.51
CA ALA A 85 -2.13 3.05 0.83
C ALA A 85 -1.07 4.05 1.31
N ASN A 86 -0.11 3.61 2.14
CA ASN A 86 0.90 4.53 2.68
C ASN A 86 1.95 4.92 1.64
N GLU A 87 2.34 3.99 0.77
CA GLU A 87 3.42 4.21 -0.19
C GLU A 87 2.89 4.68 -1.55
N LEU A 88 1.96 3.94 -2.16
CA LEU A 88 1.55 4.16 -3.55
C LEU A 88 0.50 5.25 -3.68
N CYS A 89 -0.54 5.23 -2.83
CA CYS A 89 -1.67 6.16 -2.90
C CYS A 89 -1.97 6.89 -1.57
N PRO A 90 -1.00 7.66 -1.02
CA PRO A 90 -1.12 8.34 0.26
C PRO A 90 -2.27 9.35 0.32
N GLU A 91 -2.68 9.91 -0.83
CA GLU A 91 -3.83 10.79 -0.94
C GLU A 91 -5.15 10.08 -0.55
N GLN A 92 -5.20 8.74 -0.63
CA GLN A 92 -6.38 7.95 -0.31
C GLN A 92 -6.39 7.36 1.10
N ILE A 93 -5.40 7.68 1.94
CA ILE A 93 -5.29 7.15 3.30
C ILE A 93 -6.53 7.48 4.15
N TRP A 94 -7.15 8.65 3.94
CA TRP A 94 -8.39 9.01 4.63
C TRP A 94 -9.57 8.14 4.21
N GLN A 95 -9.64 7.79 2.93
CA GLN A 95 -10.68 6.90 2.42
C GLN A 95 -10.52 5.49 3.00
N LEU A 96 -9.29 4.98 3.07
CA LEU A 96 -8.99 3.71 3.73
C LEU A 96 -9.39 3.72 5.20
N ARG A 97 -8.97 4.73 5.96
CA ARG A 97 -9.32 4.87 7.39
C ARG A 97 -10.83 4.91 7.62
N ARG A 98 -11.54 5.60 6.73
CA ARG A 98 -13.01 5.67 6.77
C ARG A 98 -13.65 4.31 6.49
N SER A 99 -13.17 3.56 5.50
CA SER A 99 -13.73 2.25 5.17
C SER A 99 -13.38 1.16 6.20
N ALA A 100 -12.28 1.35 6.93
CA ALA A 100 -11.86 0.50 8.05
C ALA A 100 -12.53 0.85 9.39
N ALA A 101 -13.38 1.87 9.43
CA ALA A 101 -14.06 2.26 10.66
C ALA A 101 -14.84 1.07 11.25
N HIS A 102 -14.59 0.77 12.53
CA HIS A 102 -15.17 -0.36 13.26
C HIS A 102 -14.76 -1.75 12.76
N TYR A 103 -13.77 -1.84 11.85
CA TYR A 103 -13.20 -3.13 11.50
C TYR A 103 -12.64 -3.82 12.74
N ARG A 104 -12.97 -5.10 12.88
CA ARG A 104 -12.42 -5.98 13.91
C ARG A 104 -11.79 -7.16 13.21
N PRO A 105 -10.47 -7.32 13.27
CA PRO A 105 -9.78 -8.52 12.81
C PRO A 105 -10.48 -9.77 13.33
N ALA A 106 -10.52 -10.82 12.52
CA ALA A 106 -10.90 -12.12 13.02
C ALA A 106 -9.96 -12.49 14.18
N PRO A 107 -10.46 -13.09 15.27
CA PRO A 107 -9.59 -13.65 16.28
C PRO A 107 -8.61 -14.61 15.60
N VAL A 108 -7.32 -14.49 15.91
CA VAL A 108 -6.33 -15.47 15.45
C VAL A 108 -6.80 -16.83 15.99
N GLY A 109 -7.18 -17.73 15.08
CA GLY A 109 -7.61 -19.08 15.44
C GLY A 109 -6.50 -19.84 16.18
N PRO A 110 -6.83 -20.86 16.98
CA PRO A 110 -5.85 -21.67 17.69
C PRO A 110 -4.88 -22.39 16.73
#